data_AF-A0A963BAR2-F1
#
_entry.id   AF-A0A963BAR2-F1
#
_cell.length_a   1.000
_cell.length_b   1.000
_cell.length_c   1.000
_cell.angle_alpha   90.00
_cell.angle_beta   90.00
_cell.angle_gamma   90.00
#
_symmetry.space_group_name_H-M   'P 1'
#
loop_
_entity.id
_entity.type
_entity.pdbx_description
1 polymer ?
#
loop_
_entity_poly.entity_id
_entity_poly.type
_entity_poly.pdbx_seq_one_letter_code
_entity_poly.pdbx_strand_id
1 'polypeptide(L)'
;MTEPLRPQPKPVKSTSRPQSGSSGKSGAVTRNVGTSNAGNSDSSATAGPPASTTLPTPRWLIAAVATAAVALGAYLLLPGAGTWNGAENQAPQYQHHLPLAALSTIPPVLVSDDDIDHETTQVAVAAAKSGTTAKGLTPMSPQMNQELIQGDIDFYSMHFYDTCAEDGDIVSVSLDNGTTYGPIPITHRGTTISIPVNKSKPPRITLHALKDGDGGVTVGVKTSDGVWYSAVLPEGATQPIPMKFN
;
A
#
# COMPACT_ATOMS: atom_id res chain seq x y z
N MET A 1 -33.80 39.59 -30.12
CA MET A 1 -34.39 38.24 -30.16
C MET A 1 -34.37 37.74 -28.72
N THR A 2 -35.55 37.65 -28.11
CA THR A 2 -35.72 37.44 -26.67
C THR A 2 -35.98 35.97 -26.44
N GLU A 3 -35.05 35.29 -25.78
CA GLU A 3 -35.12 33.85 -25.51
C GLU A 3 -36.13 33.58 -24.38
N PRO A 4 -37.11 32.67 -24.54
CA PRO A 4 -38.11 32.43 -23.52
C PRO A 4 -37.54 31.57 -22.38
N LEU A 5 -37.73 32.05 -21.14
CA LEU A 5 -37.39 31.38 -19.89
C LEU A 5 -38.03 29.98 -19.81
N ARG A 6 -37.19 28.95 -19.68
CA ARG A 6 -37.60 27.57 -19.42
C ARG A 6 -38.19 27.45 -18.00
N PRO A 7 -39.34 26.77 -17.82
CA PRO A 7 -39.91 26.53 -16.50
C PRO A 7 -39.08 25.51 -15.71
N GLN A 8 -38.77 25.86 -14.46
CA GLN A 8 -38.09 25.02 -13.49
C GLN A 8 -38.99 23.84 -13.04
N PRO A 9 -38.45 22.61 -12.90
CA PRO A 9 -39.21 21.47 -12.39
C PRO A 9 -39.51 21.59 -10.89
N LYS A 10 -40.73 21.20 -10.50
CA LYS A 10 -41.18 21.20 -9.10
C LYS A 10 -40.48 20.09 -8.28
N PRO A 11 -40.19 20.32 -6.99
CA PRO A 11 -39.56 19.32 -6.13
C PRO A 11 -40.51 18.15 -5.83
N VAL A 12 -40.01 16.93 -6.00
CA VAL A 12 -40.70 15.68 -5.67
C VAL A 12 -40.59 15.43 -4.16
N LYS A 13 -41.72 15.34 -3.46
CA LYS A 13 -41.81 14.97 -2.04
C LYS A 13 -41.39 13.49 -1.87
N SER A 14 -40.25 13.27 -1.23
CA SER A 14 -39.81 11.94 -0.80
C SER A 14 -40.60 11.52 0.44
N THR A 15 -41.45 10.50 0.30
CA THR A 15 -42.11 9.82 1.42
C THR A 15 -41.20 8.71 1.94
N SER A 16 -40.53 8.96 3.06
CA SER A 16 -39.84 7.92 3.83
C SER A 16 -40.86 7.03 4.55
N ARG A 17 -40.68 5.72 4.42
CA ARG A 17 -41.48 4.68 5.08
C ARG A 17 -40.58 3.98 6.11
N PRO A 18 -40.94 3.89 7.40
CA PRO A 18 -40.14 3.16 8.37
C PRO A 18 -40.43 1.65 8.24
N GLN A 19 -39.41 0.85 7.94
CA GLN A 19 -39.50 -0.60 8.10
C GLN A 19 -39.01 -0.98 9.49
N SER A 20 -40.00 -1.35 10.30
CA SER A 20 -39.92 -2.00 11.59
C SER A 20 -39.67 -3.50 11.41
N GLY A 21 -38.79 -4.05 12.24
CA GLY A 21 -38.90 -5.42 12.74
C GLY A 21 -37.95 -6.45 12.14
N SER A 22 -37.09 -7.01 12.99
CA SER A 22 -37.13 -8.45 13.27
C SER A 22 -36.16 -8.79 14.40
N SER A 23 -36.75 -9.11 15.55
CA SER A 23 -36.11 -9.70 16.71
C SER A 23 -36.00 -11.22 16.52
N GLY A 24 -34.81 -11.77 16.70
CA GLY A 24 -34.60 -13.20 16.91
C GLY A 24 -33.12 -13.51 17.03
N LYS A 25 -32.66 -14.47 17.82
CA LYS A 25 -33.26 -15.30 18.86
C LYS A 25 -32.03 -15.92 19.54
N SER A 26 -32.00 -15.90 20.86
CA SER A 26 -30.92 -16.47 21.67
C SER A 26 -30.68 -17.95 21.33
N GLY A 27 -29.42 -18.30 21.10
CA GLY A 27 -28.92 -19.66 20.98
C GLY A 27 -27.76 -19.86 21.97
N ALA A 28 -27.93 -20.86 22.83
CA ALA A 28 -27.14 -21.11 24.02
C ALA A 28 -25.81 -21.86 23.74
N VAL A 29 -24.82 -21.57 24.59
CA VAL A 29 -23.93 -22.51 25.33
C VAL A 29 -23.30 -23.67 24.55
N THR A 30 -21.96 -23.71 24.52
CA THR A 30 -21.18 -24.85 25.06
C THR A 30 -19.79 -24.36 25.51
N ARG A 31 -19.50 -24.50 26.81
CA ARG A 31 -18.17 -24.33 27.39
C ARG A 31 -17.42 -25.65 27.17
N ASN A 32 -16.19 -25.60 26.67
CA ASN A 32 -15.27 -26.73 26.78
C ASN A 32 -14.14 -26.38 27.75
N VAL A 33 -14.23 -26.99 28.93
CA VAL A 33 -13.21 -27.01 29.97
C VAL A 33 -12.37 -28.28 29.74
N GLY A 34 -11.05 -28.12 29.63
CA GLY A 34 -10.09 -29.22 29.72
C GLY A 34 -8.73 -28.65 30.13
N THR A 35 -8.47 -28.51 31.44
CA THR A 35 -7.66 -29.43 32.28
C THR A 35 -6.29 -29.79 31.70
N SER A 36 -5.29 -29.05 32.20
CA SER A 36 -4.05 -29.53 32.85
C SER A 36 -3.34 -30.76 32.29
N ASN A 37 -2.08 -30.58 31.90
CA ASN A 37 -1.07 -31.59 32.22
C ASN A 37 0.24 -30.92 32.66
N ALA A 38 0.48 -30.98 33.97
CA ALA A 38 1.75 -30.67 34.61
C ALA A 38 2.59 -31.95 34.59
N GLY A 39 3.70 -31.94 33.84
CA GLY A 39 4.68 -33.02 33.81
C GLY A 39 6.03 -32.46 34.22
N ASN A 40 6.26 -32.44 35.53
CA ASN A 40 7.56 -32.20 36.16
C ASN A 40 8.39 -33.48 36.04
N SER A 41 9.64 -33.40 35.61
CA SER A 41 10.60 -34.51 35.68
C SER A 41 11.96 -33.93 36.02
N ASP A 42 12.23 -33.91 37.31
CA ASP A 42 13.55 -33.74 37.90
C ASP A 42 14.50 -34.81 37.36
N SER A 43 15.69 -34.39 36.96
CA SER A 43 16.84 -35.28 36.79
C SER A 43 18.08 -34.50 37.21
N SER A 44 18.42 -34.68 38.47
CA SER A 44 19.67 -34.30 39.11
C SER A 44 20.81 -35.13 38.52
N ALA A 45 21.74 -34.47 37.81
CA ALA A 45 22.98 -35.06 37.36
C ALA A 45 24.18 -34.26 37.90
N THR A 46 25.02 -34.99 38.61
CA THR A 46 26.26 -34.62 39.29
C THR A 46 27.25 -33.85 38.40
N ALA A 47 27.71 -32.70 38.90
CA ALA A 47 28.70 -31.85 38.24
C ALA A 47 30.11 -32.46 38.30
N GLY A 48 30.65 -32.83 37.13
CA GLY A 48 32.09 -33.04 36.92
C GLY A 48 32.76 -31.75 36.43
N PRO A 49 34.08 -31.58 36.62
CA PRO A 49 34.80 -30.38 36.18
C PRO A 49 34.77 -30.26 34.65
N PRO A 50 34.51 -29.07 34.08
CA PRO A 50 34.37 -28.89 32.65
C PRO A 50 35.73 -29.07 31.96
N ALA A 51 35.82 -30.10 31.11
CA ALA A 51 36.90 -30.22 30.16
C ALA A 51 36.78 -29.09 29.13
N SER A 52 37.81 -28.25 29.04
CA SER A 52 37.96 -27.20 28.03
C SER A 52 37.94 -27.82 26.64
N THR A 53 36.75 -27.93 26.06
CA THR A 53 36.54 -28.49 24.74
C THR A 53 36.73 -27.35 23.75
N THR A 54 37.91 -27.27 23.14
CA THR A 54 38.16 -26.35 22.03
C THR A 54 37.29 -26.79 20.85
N LEU A 55 36.10 -26.19 20.73
CA LEU A 55 35.17 -26.46 19.64
C LEU A 55 35.85 -26.12 18.31
N PRO A 56 35.92 -27.08 17.36
CA PRO A 56 36.46 -26.80 16.04
C PRO A 56 35.59 -25.72 15.39
N THR A 57 36.18 -24.56 15.13
CA THR A 57 35.50 -23.45 14.46
C THR A 57 35.02 -23.96 13.11
N PRO A 58 33.71 -24.10 12.90
CA PRO A 58 33.24 -24.81 11.74
C PRO A 58 33.49 -23.93 10.51
N ARG A 59 34.15 -24.47 9.49
CA ARG A 59 34.65 -23.71 8.32
C ARG A 59 33.58 -22.88 7.59
N TRP A 60 32.30 -23.24 7.74
CA TRP A 60 31.18 -22.48 7.20
C TRP A 60 31.01 -21.09 7.85
N LEU A 61 31.44 -20.92 9.10
CA LEU A 61 31.31 -19.66 9.83
C LEU A 61 32.30 -18.60 9.30
N ILE A 62 33.49 -19.03 8.87
CA ILE A 62 34.48 -18.15 8.21
C ILE A 62 33.96 -17.70 6.83
N ALA A 63 33.35 -18.63 6.07
CA ALA A 63 32.76 -18.31 4.77
C ALA A 63 31.56 -17.34 4.91
N ALA A 64 30.71 -17.51 5.92
CA ALA A 64 29.59 -16.61 6.19
C ALA A 64 30.06 -15.18 6.52
N VAL A 65 31.09 -15.04 7.36
CA VAL A 65 31.66 -13.74 7.72
C VAL A 65 32.32 -13.05 6.53
N ALA A 66 33.07 -13.79 5.70
CA ALA A 66 33.68 -13.24 4.49
C ALA A 66 32.63 -12.75 3.48
N THR A 67 31.54 -13.50 3.32
CA THR A 67 30.44 -13.12 2.41
C THR A 67 29.70 -11.87 2.90
N ALA A 68 29.45 -11.76 4.21
CA ALA A 68 28.85 -10.57 4.80
C ALA A 68 29.73 -9.33 4.66
N ALA A 69 31.06 -9.46 4.81
CA ALA A 69 32.00 -8.35 4.64
C ALA A 69 32.07 -7.86 3.19
N VAL A 70 32.02 -8.76 2.20
CA VAL A 70 31.97 -8.39 0.78
C VAL A 70 30.65 -7.72 0.43
N ALA A 71 29.51 -8.25 0.92
CA ALA A 71 28.21 -7.63 0.71
C ALA A 71 28.12 -6.22 1.33
N LEU A 72 28.67 -6.03 2.53
CA LEU A 72 28.72 -4.72 3.19
C LEU A 72 29.68 -3.76 2.47
N GLY A 73 30.85 -4.26 2.03
CA GLY A 73 31.80 -3.48 1.24
C GLY A 73 31.21 -3.04 -0.12
N ALA A 74 30.49 -3.93 -0.79
CA ALA A 74 29.77 -3.61 -2.02
C ALA A 74 28.64 -2.59 -1.78
N TYR A 75 27.89 -2.73 -0.69
CA TYR A 75 26.85 -1.78 -0.30
C TYR A 75 27.39 -0.38 -0.02
N LEU A 76 28.55 -0.27 0.63
CA LEU A 76 29.19 1.02 0.93
C LEU A 76 29.91 1.65 -0.27
N LEU A 77 30.31 0.86 -1.25
CA LEU A 77 31.02 1.32 -2.45
C LEU A 77 30.11 1.47 -3.67
N LEU A 78 28.89 0.95 -3.63
CA LEU A 78 27.86 1.31 -4.59
C LEU A 78 27.65 2.82 -4.45
N PRO A 79 27.85 3.62 -5.51
CA PRO A 79 27.54 5.03 -5.46
C PRO A 79 26.08 5.14 -5.04
N GLY A 80 25.85 5.61 -3.81
CA GLY A 80 24.51 5.97 -3.38
C GLY A 80 23.95 6.86 -4.48
N ALA A 81 22.75 6.53 -4.98
CA ALA A 81 22.06 7.36 -5.95
C ALA A 81 22.21 8.81 -5.48
N GLY A 82 22.99 9.60 -6.21
CA GLY A 82 23.48 10.87 -5.69
C GLY A 82 22.30 11.73 -5.33
N THR A 83 22.20 12.15 -4.07
CA THR A 83 21.17 13.10 -3.63
C THR A 83 21.35 14.36 -4.48
N TRP A 84 20.36 14.65 -5.32
CA TRP A 84 20.36 15.86 -6.13
C TRP A 84 20.16 17.05 -5.20
N ASN A 85 21.17 17.92 -5.10
CA ASN A 85 21.14 19.12 -4.24
C ASN A 85 20.89 20.42 -5.04
N GLY A 86 20.41 20.31 -6.29
CA GLY A 86 20.08 21.46 -7.13
C GLY A 86 18.65 21.95 -6.95
N ALA A 87 18.29 23.05 -7.60
CA ALA A 87 16.89 23.48 -7.66
C ALA A 87 16.02 22.38 -8.28
N GLU A 88 14.79 22.22 -7.79
CA GLU A 88 13.86 21.17 -8.22
C GLU A 88 13.62 21.19 -9.74
N ASN A 89 13.44 22.39 -10.31
CA ASN A 89 13.22 22.59 -11.74
C ASN A 89 14.43 22.24 -12.64
N GLN A 90 15.58 21.91 -12.03
CA GLN A 90 16.78 21.43 -12.72
C GLN A 90 16.97 19.92 -12.58
N ALA A 91 16.16 19.23 -11.77
CA ALA A 91 16.22 17.79 -11.65
C ALA A 91 15.93 17.15 -13.03
N PRO A 92 16.71 16.13 -13.45
CA PRO A 92 16.49 15.50 -14.76
C PRO A 92 15.06 14.96 -14.94
N GLN A 93 14.43 14.52 -13.85
CA GLN A 93 13.08 13.98 -13.88
C GLN A 93 12.00 15.06 -13.97
N TYR A 94 12.30 16.31 -13.60
CA TYR A 94 11.35 17.42 -13.58
C TYR A 94 10.66 17.63 -14.96
N GLN A 95 11.39 17.37 -16.04
CA GLN A 95 10.86 17.45 -17.41
C GLN A 95 9.72 16.47 -17.69
N HIS A 96 9.58 15.38 -16.93
CA HIS A 96 8.46 14.45 -17.05
C HIS A 96 7.17 15.02 -16.44
N HIS A 97 7.26 15.98 -15.52
CA HIS A 97 6.12 16.58 -14.83
C HIS A 97 5.52 17.78 -15.57
N LEU A 98 6.35 18.53 -16.31
CA LEU A 98 5.95 19.73 -17.05
C LEU A 98 4.87 19.53 -18.12
N PRO A 99 4.88 18.46 -18.93
CA PRO A 99 3.88 18.27 -20.00
C PRO A 99 2.49 17.95 -19.43
N LEU A 100 2.42 17.33 -18.26
CA LEU A 100 1.18 16.77 -17.72
C LEU A 100 0.15 17.84 -17.34
N ALA A 101 0.60 19.04 -16.97
CA ALA A 101 -0.30 20.19 -16.78
C ALA A 101 -0.99 20.66 -18.08
N ALA A 102 -0.39 20.36 -19.24
CA ALA A 102 -0.86 20.77 -20.56
C ALA A 102 -1.56 19.62 -21.34
N LEU A 103 -1.50 18.39 -20.84
CA LEU A 103 -2.08 17.24 -21.53
C LEU A 103 -3.59 17.14 -21.27
N SER A 104 -4.36 17.02 -22.35
CA SER A 104 -5.79 16.68 -22.28
C SER A 104 -6.05 15.26 -21.76
N THR A 105 -5.02 14.41 -21.77
CA THR A 105 -5.08 13.00 -21.37
C THR A 105 -3.77 12.60 -20.68
N ILE A 106 -3.87 12.22 -19.41
CA ILE A 106 -2.78 11.67 -18.61
C ILE A 106 -2.55 10.21 -19.02
N PRO A 107 -1.31 9.79 -19.37
CA PRO A 107 -1.01 8.39 -19.66
C PRO A 107 -1.36 7.49 -18.46
N PRO A 108 -1.92 6.29 -18.68
CA PRO A 108 -2.20 5.38 -17.58
C PRO A 108 -0.93 4.79 -16.98
N VAL A 109 -0.94 4.52 -15.67
CA VAL A 109 -0.01 3.56 -15.07
C VAL A 109 -0.43 2.16 -15.55
N LEU A 110 0.55 1.42 -16.08
CA LEU A 110 0.37 0.05 -16.50
C LEU A 110 0.64 -0.86 -15.30
N VAL A 111 -0.23 -1.84 -15.11
CA VAL A 111 -0.09 -2.88 -14.08
C VAL A 111 -0.24 -4.25 -14.70
N SER A 112 0.56 -5.20 -14.25
CA SER A 112 0.51 -6.59 -14.69
C SER A 112 0.29 -7.55 -13.50
N ASP A 113 0.14 -8.83 -13.80
CA ASP A 113 0.06 -9.87 -12.77
C ASP A 113 1.31 -9.92 -11.87
N ASP A 114 2.48 -9.46 -12.35
CA ASP A 114 3.72 -9.40 -11.56
C ASP A 114 3.65 -8.33 -10.45
N ASP A 115 2.72 -7.39 -10.55
CA ASP A 115 2.47 -6.38 -9.52
C ASP A 115 1.54 -6.89 -8.41
N ILE A 116 0.99 -8.10 -8.51
CA ILE A 116 0.10 -8.65 -7.49
C ILE A 116 0.89 -8.94 -6.22
N ASP A 117 0.48 -8.30 -5.12
CA ASP A 117 0.91 -8.63 -3.77
C ASP A 117 0.16 -9.90 -3.31
N HIS A 118 0.70 -11.06 -3.69
CA HIS A 118 0.10 -12.35 -3.35
C HIS A 118 0.02 -12.59 -1.84
N GLU A 119 0.98 -12.10 -1.06
CA GLU A 119 0.98 -12.25 0.40
C GLU A 119 -0.17 -11.45 1.01
N THR A 120 -0.25 -10.14 0.70
CA THR A 120 -1.33 -9.29 1.19
C THR A 120 -2.69 -9.79 0.73
N THR A 121 -2.81 -10.22 -0.53
CA THR A 121 -4.05 -10.78 -1.07
C THR A 121 -4.49 -12.02 -0.28
N GLN A 122 -3.58 -12.96 -0.02
CA GLN A 122 -3.91 -14.17 0.74
C GLN A 122 -4.31 -13.85 2.20
N VAL A 123 -3.58 -12.95 2.85
CA VAL A 123 -3.89 -12.50 4.22
C VAL A 123 -5.26 -11.81 4.27
N ALA A 124 -5.56 -10.96 3.29
CA ALA A 124 -6.84 -10.27 3.17
C ALA A 124 -8.00 -11.25 2.94
N VAL A 125 -7.82 -12.24 2.06
CA VAL A 125 -8.82 -13.29 1.80
C VAL A 125 -9.08 -14.12 3.07
N ALA A 126 -8.03 -14.51 3.79
CA ALA A 126 -8.16 -15.28 5.04
C ALA A 126 -8.93 -14.48 6.11
N ALA A 127 -8.59 -13.19 6.27
CA ALA A 127 -9.29 -12.29 7.20
C ALA A 127 -10.77 -12.14 6.81
N ALA A 128 -11.06 -11.88 5.54
CA ALA A 128 -12.43 -11.74 5.03
C ALA A 128 -13.27 -13.01 5.28
N LYS A 129 -12.73 -14.21 5.01
CA LYS A 129 -13.42 -15.49 5.27
C LYS A 129 -13.75 -15.71 6.74
N SER A 130 -12.90 -15.21 7.64
CA SER A 130 -13.11 -15.29 9.09
C SER A 130 -14.00 -14.19 9.66
N GLY A 131 -14.41 -13.21 8.84
CA GLY A 131 -15.16 -12.03 9.31
C GLY A 131 -14.30 -11.06 10.14
N THR A 132 -12.98 -11.08 9.97
CA THR A 132 -12.03 -10.19 10.66
C THR A 132 -11.32 -9.27 9.66
N THR A 133 -10.61 -8.25 10.17
CA THR A 133 -9.75 -7.38 9.35
C THR A 133 -8.30 -7.79 9.54
N ALA A 134 -7.57 -7.96 8.44
CA ALA A 134 -6.14 -8.23 8.47
C ALA A 134 -5.38 -7.07 9.13
N LYS A 135 -4.39 -7.39 9.96
CA LYS A 135 -3.55 -6.37 10.60
C LYS A 135 -2.83 -5.55 9.53
N GLY A 136 -2.94 -4.23 9.61
CA GLY A 136 -2.28 -3.30 8.67
C GLY A 136 -3.06 -3.03 7.39
N LEU A 137 -4.22 -3.67 7.18
CA LEU A 137 -5.12 -3.33 6.07
C LEU A 137 -6.26 -2.46 6.55
N THR A 138 -6.66 -1.52 5.70
CA THR A 138 -7.86 -0.72 5.92
C THR A 138 -9.10 -1.64 5.88
N PRO A 139 -10.04 -1.51 6.83
CA PRO A 139 -11.27 -2.29 6.80
C PRO A 139 -12.02 -2.12 5.48
N MET A 140 -12.31 -3.23 4.82
CA MET A 140 -13.08 -3.25 3.57
C MET A 140 -14.57 -3.35 3.84
N SER A 141 -15.38 -2.84 2.90
CA SER A 141 -16.83 -3.01 2.96
C SER A 141 -17.24 -4.48 2.88
N PRO A 142 -18.41 -4.88 3.41
CA PRO A 142 -18.90 -6.25 3.28
C PRO A 142 -18.98 -6.75 1.83
N GLN A 143 -19.33 -5.86 0.90
CA GLN A 143 -19.36 -6.19 -0.52
C GLN A 143 -17.94 -6.48 -1.05
N MET A 144 -16.96 -5.64 -0.74
CA MET A 144 -15.57 -5.89 -1.15
C MET A 144 -15.02 -7.17 -0.54
N ASN A 145 -15.35 -7.48 0.71
CA ASN A 145 -14.96 -8.76 1.30
C ASN A 145 -15.52 -9.95 0.51
N GLN A 146 -16.76 -9.86 0.01
CA GLN A 146 -17.34 -10.90 -0.85
C GLN A 146 -16.63 -11.00 -2.19
N GLU A 147 -16.39 -9.86 -2.86
CA GLU A 147 -15.66 -9.79 -4.14
C GLU A 147 -14.21 -10.34 -3.99
N LEU A 148 -13.54 -10.03 -2.87
CA LEU A 148 -12.23 -10.57 -2.52
C LEU A 148 -12.26 -12.09 -2.30
N ILE A 149 -13.26 -12.61 -1.59
CA ILE A 149 -13.42 -14.07 -1.38
C ILE A 149 -13.70 -14.80 -2.70
N GLN A 150 -14.42 -14.16 -3.62
CA GLN A 150 -14.73 -14.67 -4.96
C GLN A 150 -13.52 -14.61 -5.92
N GLY A 151 -12.47 -13.86 -5.55
CA GLY A 151 -11.28 -13.68 -6.37
C GLY A 151 -11.41 -12.58 -7.43
N ASP A 152 -12.39 -11.69 -7.29
CA ASP A 152 -12.58 -10.55 -8.19
C ASP A 152 -11.66 -9.38 -7.84
N ILE A 153 -11.18 -9.33 -6.59
CA ILE A 153 -10.23 -8.34 -6.08
C ILE A 153 -8.89 -8.99 -5.81
N ASP A 154 -7.83 -8.39 -6.34
CA ASP A 154 -6.44 -8.66 -5.96
C ASP A 154 -5.80 -7.38 -5.40
N PHE A 155 -4.77 -7.52 -4.57
CA PHE A 155 -3.98 -6.38 -4.11
C PHE A 155 -2.78 -6.17 -5.03
N TYR A 156 -2.63 -4.96 -5.55
CA TYR A 156 -1.51 -4.57 -6.41
C TYR A 156 -0.51 -3.72 -5.63
N SER A 157 0.77 -4.07 -5.71
CA SER A 157 1.89 -3.32 -5.15
C SER A 157 2.25 -2.15 -6.06
N MET A 158 2.25 -0.94 -5.50
CA MET A 158 2.64 0.27 -6.22
C MET A 158 3.67 1.04 -5.39
N HIS A 159 4.78 1.41 -6.01
CA HIS A 159 5.88 2.11 -5.34
C HIS A 159 5.85 3.60 -5.64
N PHE A 160 5.52 4.40 -4.62
CA PHE A 160 5.41 5.86 -4.69
C PHE A 160 6.71 6.48 -4.21
N TYR A 161 7.32 7.35 -5.00
CA TYR A 161 8.60 7.97 -4.65
C TYR A 161 8.70 9.39 -5.19
N ASP A 162 9.60 10.14 -4.58
CA ASP A 162 9.92 11.50 -4.98
C ASP A 162 10.80 11.45 -6.21
N THR A 163 10.46 12.24 -7.21
CA THR A 163 11.20 12.28 -8.48
C THR A 163 12.19 13.43 -8.56
N CYS A 164 12.09 14.43 -7.68
CA CYS A 164 12.88 15.65 -7.76
C CYS A 164 13.71 15.87 -6.48
N ALA A 165 13.16 16.42 -5.42
CA ALA A 165 13.91 16.86 -4.24
C ALA A 165 13.26 16.39 -2.93
N GLU A 166 13.99 15.64 -2.09
CA GLU A 166 13.49 15.22 -0.78
C GLU A 166 13.42 16.41 0.20
N ASP A 167 12.29 17.12 0.19
CA ASP A 167 12.04 18.32 1.00
C ASP A 167 10.89 18.14 2.01
N GLY A 168 10.34 16.94 2.10
CA GLY A 168 9.34 16.57 3.10
C GLY A 168 7.91 16.64 2.60
N ASP A 169 7.73 16.39 1.31
CA ASP A 169 6.45 16.08 0.66
C ASP A 169 5.70 14.92 1.32
N ILE A 170 4.38 15.10 1.43
CA ILE A 170 3.48 14.08 1.95
C ILE A 170 2.27 13.98 1.03
N VAL A 171 1.90 12.75 0.68
CA VAL A 171 0.71 12.47 -0.12
C VAL A 171 -0.24 11.50 0.56
N SER A 172 -1.45 11.39 0.01
CA SER A 172 -2.30 10.23 0.23
C SER A 172 -2.92 9.77 -1.09
N VAL A 173 -3.44 8.55 -1.08
CA VAL A 173 -3.99 7.90 -2.26
C VAL A 173 -5.40 7.42 -1.93
N SER A 174 -6.41 7.91 -2.64
CA SER A 174 -7.80 7.45 -2.45
C SER A 174 -8.28 6.61 -3.61
N LEU A 175 -9.14 5.64 -3.29
CA LEU A 175 -9.84 4.81 -4.27
C LEU A 175 -11.28 5.32 -4.47
N ASP A 176 -11.92 4.91 -5.55
CA ASP A 176 -13.33 5.21 -5.86
C ASP A 176 -14.31 4.70 -4.80
N ASN A 177 -13.93 3.66 -4.06
CA ASN A 177 -14.71 3.13 -2.93
C ASN A 177 -14.63 4.00 -1.66
N GLY A 178 -13.92 5.14 -1.70
CA GLY A 178 -13.74 6.07 -0.58
C GLY A 178 -12.64 5.69 0.42
N THR A 179 -11.94 4.57 0.19
CA THR A 179 -10.77 4.19 1.00
C THR A 179 -9.60 5.11 0.69
N THR A 180 -8.92 5.58 1.73
CA THR A 180 -7.72 6.42 1.61
C THR A 180 -6.53 5.76 2.29
N TYR A 181 -5.39 5.76 1.60
CA TYR A 181 -4.08 5.28 2.05
C TYR A 181 -3.18 6.47 2.33
N GLY A 182 -2.57 6.50 3.52
CA GLY A 182 -1.65 7.55 3.94
C GLY A 182 -1.99 8.11 5.33
N PRO A 183 -1.28 9.17 5.75
CA PRO A 183 -0.28 9.94 5.00
C PRO A 183 0.95 9.11 4.62
N ILE A 184 1.48 9.35 3.42
CA ILE A 184 2.66 8.69 2.84
C ILE A 184 3.74 9.75 2.66
N PRO A 185 4.82 9.71 3.46
CA PRO A 185 6.00 10.53 3.19
C PRO A 185 6.60 10.10 1.84
N ILE A 186 6.81 11.06 0.96
CA ILE A 186 7.41 10.83 -0.35
C ILE A 186 8.89 11.18 -0.24
N THR A 187 9.72 10.20 -0.57
CA THR A 187 11.19 10.27 -0.53
C THR A 187 11.72 9.64 -1.81
N HIS A 188 12.96 9.88 -2.21
CA HIS A 188 13.62 9.22 -3.34
C HIS A 188 13.67 7.70 -3.13
N ARG A 189 13.79 7.24 -1.88
CA ARG A 189 13.70 5.81 -1.55
C ARG A 189 12.31 5.23 -1.83
N GLY A 190 11.27 6.05 -1.72
CA GLY A 190 9.88 5.71 -1.92
C GLY A 190 9.27 4.82 -0.84
N THR A 191 7.96 4.63 -0.98
CA THR A 191 7.09 3.80 -0.15
C THR A 191 6.24 2.92 -1.04
N THR A 192 6.23 1.61 -0.78
CA THR A 192 5.34 0.67 -1.46
C THR A 192 4.03 0.54 -0.68
N ILE A 193 2.91 0.65 -1.38
CA ILE A 193 1.57 0.38 -0.84
C ILE A 193 0.85 -0.67 -1.66
N SER A 194 0.01 -1.47 -1.00
CA SER A 194 -0.79 -2.52 -1.64
C SER A 194 -2.25 -2.09 -1.71
N ILE A 195 -2.78 -1.97 -2.92
CA ILE A 195 -4.09 -1.38 -3.20
C ILE A 195 -5.06 -2.46 -3.71
N PRO A 196 -6.26 -2.62 -3.13
CA PRO A 196 -7.26 -3.55 -3.63
C PRO A 196 -7.85 -3.04 -4.95
N VAL A 197 -7.78 -3.88 -5.97
CA VAL A 197 -8.25 -3.57 -7.32
C VAL A 197 -9.22 -4.65 -7.78
N ASN A 198 -10.43 -4.24 -8.17
CA ASN A 198 -11.40 -5.14 -8.77
C ASN A 198 -11.09 -5.31 -10.27
N LYS A 199 -10.74 -6.52 -10.71
CA LYS A 199 -10.33 -6.81 -12.09
C LYS A 199 -11.42 -6.55 -13.14
N SER A 200 -12.68 -6.54 -12.73
CA SER A 200 -13.83 -6.31 -13.62
C SER A 200 -14.15 -4.82 -13.82
N LYS A 201 -13.48 -3.92 -13.09
CA LYS A 201 -13.73 -2.48 -13.14
C LYS A 201 -12.42 -1.73 -13.38
N PRO A 202 -12.39 -0.71 -14.26
CA PRO A 202 -11.21 0.15 -14.38
C PRO A 202 -10.92 0.82 -13.04
N PRO A 203 -9.76 0.57 -12.41
CA PRO A 203 -9.48 1.14 -11.11
C PRO A 203 -9.29 2.65 -11.26
N ARG A 204 -9.84 3.38 -10.28
CA ARG A 204 -9.74 4.83 -10.22
C ARG A 204 -9.03 5.20 -8.94
N ILE A 205 -7.77 5.55 -9.08
CA ILE A 205 -6.93 6.03 -7.99
C ILE A 205 -6.82 7.55 -8.12
N THR A 206 -6.86 8.26 -6.99
CA THR A 206 -6.60 9.71 -6.93
C THR A 206 -5.46 9.96 -5.95
N LEU A 207 -4.41 10.63 -6.43
CA LEU A 207 -3.33 11.17 -5.63
C LEU A 207 -3.77 12.50 -5.01
N HIS A 208 -3.47 12.71 -3.74
CA HIS A 208 -3.71 13.96 -3.01
C HIS A 208 -2.39 14.48 -2.47
N ALA A 209 -2.01 15.70 -2.87
CA ALA A 209 -0.86 16.41 -2.30
C ALA A 209 -1.28 16.96 -0.92
N LEU A 210 -0.80 16.35 0.15
CA LEU A 210 -1.20 16.74 1.52
C LEU A 210 -0.30 17.82 2.12
N LYS A 211 0.98 17.78 1.78
CA LYS A 211 1.98 18.75 2.23
C LYS A 211 3.05 18.88 1.15
N ASP A 212 3.41 20.12 0.85
CA ASP A 212 4.50 20.51 -0.04
C ASP A 212 5.73 20.87 0.81
N GLY A 213 6.90 20.32 0.49
CA GLY A 213 8.17 20.68 1.11
C GLY A 213 8.72 22.00 0.57
N ASP A 214 8.95 22.07 -0.73
CA ASP A 214 9.28 23.25 -1.52
C ASP A 214 9.02 22.99 -3.02
N GLY A 215 8.66 24.02 -3.80
CA GLY A 215 8.58 23.90 -5.27
C GLY A 215 7.40 23.09 -5.85
N GLY A 216 6.69 22.31 -5.03
CA GLY A 216 5.49 21.56 -5.39
C GLY A 216 5.70 20.05 -5.33
N VAL A 217 4.61 19.32 -5.12
CA VAL A 217 4.67 17.87 -4.94
C VAL A 217 4.88 17.14 -6.27
N THR A 218 5.98 16.39 -6.39
CA THR A 218 6.30 15.56 -7.57
C THR A 218 6.42 14.08 -7.23
N VAL A 219 5.55 13.27 -7.84
CA VAL A 219 5.44 11.85 -7.52
C VAL A 219 5.70 10.99 -8.74
N GLY A 220 6.62 10.05 -8.59
CA GLY A 220 6.75 8.87 -9.44
C GLY A 220 5.98 7.70 -8.84
N VAL A 221 5.29 6.95 -9.70
CA VAL A 221 4.63 5.70 -9.34
C VAL A 221 5.23 4.59 -10.20
N LYS A 222 5.96 3.68 -9.56
CA LYS A 222 6.63 2.56 -10.22
C LYS A 222 5.85 1.26 -10.03
N THR A 223 5.71 0.54 -11.13
CA THR A 223 5.19 -0.83 -11.25
C THR A 223 6.19 -1.68 -12.04
N SER A 224 5.85 -2.95 -12.28
CA SER A 224 6.61 -3.88 -13.13
C SER A 224 6.73 -3.39 -14.58
N ASP A 225 5.69 -2.73 -15.09
CA ASP A 225 5.58 -2.26 -16.48
C ASP A 225 6.13 -0.86 -16.73
N GLY A 226 6.60 -0.16 -15.69
CA GLY A 226 7.29 1.11 -15.86
C GLY A 226 7.03 2.12 -14.75
N VAL A 227 7.12 3.39 -15.11
CA VAL A 227 6.96 4.53 -14.19
C VAL A 227 5.95 5.49 -14.77
N TRP A 228 4.96 5.85 -13.95
CA TRP A 228 4.06 6.97 -14.17
C TRP A 228 4.55 8.19 -13.37
N TYR A 229 4.35 9.39 -13.92
CA TYR A 229 4.75 10.64 -13.28
C TYR A 229 3.52 11.52 -13.06
N SER A 230 3.44 12.20 -11.93
CA SER A 230 2.42 13.22 -11.66
C SER A 230 2.71 14.52 -12.41
N ALA A 231 1.75 15.45 -12.46
CA ALA A 231 2.08 16.86 -12.64
C ALA A 231 2.78 17.39 -11.36
N VAL A 232 3.35 18.59 -11.42
CA VAL A 232 3.74 19.32 -10.21
C VAL A 232 2.47 19.77 -9.51
N LEU A 233 2.18 19.24 -8.32
CA LEU A 233 0.94 19.49 -7.60
C LEU A 233 1.17 20.46 -6.44
N PRO A 234 0.44 21.59 -6.36
CA PRO A 234 0.48 22.41 -5.14
C PRO A 234 -0.20 21.68 -3.97
N GLU A 235 0.14 22.06 -2.73
CA GLU A 235 -0.53 21.52 -1.54
C GLU A 235 -2.06 21.64 -1.63
N GLY A 236 -2.77 20.55 -1.33
CA GLY A 236 -4.22 20.42 -1.43
C GLY A 236 -4.74 20.06 -2.83
N ALA A 237 -3.89 20.05 -3.86
CA ALA A 237 -4.30 19.59 -5.19
C ALA A 237 -4.44 18.07 -5.24
N THR A 238 -5.18 17.63 -6.26
CA THR A 238 -5.41 16.20 -6.53
C THR A 238 -5.14 15.90 -7.99
N GLN A 239 -4.72 14.67 -8.27
CA GLN A 239 -4.56 14.18 -9.64
C GLN A 239 -5.05 12.75 -9.75
N PRO A 240 -5.93 12.44 -10.72
CA PRO A 240 -6.27 11.05 -11.00
C PRO A 240 -5.05 10.31 -11.55
N ILE A 241 -4.82 9.09 -11.06
CA ILE A 241 -3.85 8.14 -11.61
C ILE A 241 -4.68 7.14 -12.45
N PRO A 242 -4.83 7.36 -13.76
CA PRO A 242 -5.50 6.38 -14.60
C PRO A 242 -4.71 5.08 -14.59
N MET A 243 -5.39 3.95 -14.41
CA MET A 243 -4.76 2.63 -14.40
C MET A 243 -5.23 1.81 -15.59
N LYS A 244 -4.34 0.97 -16.12
CA LYS A 244 -4.67 0.01 -17.17
C LYS A 244 -3.95 -1.32 -16.93
N PHE A 245 -4.68 -2.42 -17.01
CA PHE A 245 -4.10 -3.76 -16.98
C PHE A 245 -3.45 -4.08 -18.33
N ASN A 246 -2.26 -4.67 -18.28
CA ASN A 246 -1.53 -5.14 -19.46
C ASN A 246 -2.02 -6.53 -19.90
#